data_AF-A0A941VHF9-F1
#
_entry.id   AF-A0A941VHF9-F1
#
_cell.length_a   1.000
_cell.length_b   1.000
_cell.length_c   1.000
_cell.angle_alpha   90.00
_cell.angle_beta   90.00
_cell.angle_gamma   90.00
#
_symmetry.space_group_name_H-M   'P 1'
#
loop_
_entity.id
_entity.type
_entity.pdbx_description
1 polymer ?
#
loop_
_entity_poly.entity_id
_entity_poly.type
_entity_poly.pdbx_seq_one_letter_code
_entity_poly.pdbx_strand_id
1 'polypeptide(L)'
;MLLCSVATAAASDVLHVGSKRFTESYILGELIARAVQRTGEVRVTHKPGLGNTAILFAALKSGAIDVYPDYTGTIALELLGLSGVPALDELNRHLAPHGLAAGVSLGFSNSYALAMRDDQAARRGMRRISDLRSFGEARLG
;
A
#
# COMPACT_ATOMS: atom_id res chain seq x y z
N MET A 1 -0.44 -1.75 3.19
CA MET A 1 -0.93 -1.29 4.51
C MET A 1 -1.65 0.03 4.32
N LEU A 2 -2.49 0.42 5.26
CA LEU A 2 -3.07 1.77 5.31
C LEU A 2 -2.09 2.69 6.03
N LEU A 3 -1.74 3.80 5.40
CA LEU A 3 -1.00 4.90 6.04
C LEU A 3 -2.00 6.03 6.36
N CYS A 4 -2.03 6.45 7.62
CA CYS A 4 -3.00 7.40 8.14
C CYS A 4 -2.31 8.54 8.91
N SER A 5 -3.00 9.69 9.00
CA SER A 5 -2.65 10.75 9.96
C SER A 5 -3.15 10.37 11.37
N VAL A 6 -2.35 10.66 12.41
CA VAL A 6 -2.73 10.49 13.83
C VAL A 6 -3.01 11.81 14.54
N ALA A 7 -3.03 12.94 13.81
CA ALA A 7 -3.47 14.21 14.37
C ALA A 7 -4.92 14.08 14.86
N THR A 8 -5.21 14.65 16.04
CA THR A 8 -6.59 14.81 16.52
C THR A 8 -7.38 15.55 15.46
N ALA A 9 -8.26 14.83 14.77
CA ALA A 9 -9.18 15.42 13.83
C ALA A 9 -9.95 16.52 14.57
N ALA A 10 -9.74 17.79 14.19
CA ALA A 10 -10.83 18.74 14.29
C ALA A 10 -11.99 18.08 13.57
N ALA A 11 -13.14 17.94 14.25
CA ALA A 11 -14.29 17.14 13.82
C ALA A 11 -14.71 17.50 12.38
N SER A 12 -14.06 16.87 11.40
CA SER A 12 -14.44 16.83 10.02
C SER A 12 -15.31 15.59 9.90
N ASP A 13 -16.60 15.81 9.62
CA ASP A 13 -17.55 14.71 9.40
C ASP A 13 -17.20 13.82 8.20
N VAL A 14 -16.15 14.16 7.44
CA VAL A 14 -15.74 13.51 6.20
C VAL A 14 -14.33 12.96 6.33
N LEU A 15 -14.20 11.64 6.16
CA LEU A 15 -12.93 10.94 5.94
C LEU A 15 -12.51 11.07 4.47
N HIS A 16 -11.32 11.57 4.23
CA HIS A 16 -10.73 11.74 2.90
C HIS A 16 -9.74 10.60 2.61
N VAL A 17 -10.11 9.71 1.71
CA VAL A 17 -9.25 8.60 1.26
C VAL A 17 -8.48 9.04 0.02
N GLY A 18 -7.15 8.91 0.01
CA GLY A 18 -6.31 9.18 -1.17
C GLY A 18 -5.95 7.92 -1.94
N SER A 19 -5.54 8.08 -3.21
CA SER A 19 -4.86 7.03 -3.99
C SER A 19 -3.84 7.57 -5.00
N LYS A 20 -2.84 6.73 -5.30
CA LYS A 20 -1.75 7.01 -6.25
C LYS A 20 -2.26 6.86 -7.69
N ARG A 21 -1.48 7.37 -8.66
CA ARG A 21 -1.78 7.28 -10.10
C ARG A 21 -1.44 5.92 -10.72
N PHE A 22 -1.95 4.83 -10.15
CA PHE A 22 -1.89 3.49 -10.77
C PHE A 22 -3.09 2.64 -10.38
N THR A 23 -3.43 1.68 -11.25
CA THR A 23 -4.66 0.87 -11.22
C THR A 23 -4.99 0.31 -9.83
N GLU A 24 -4.05 -0.41 -9.21
CA GLU A 24 -4.29 -1.03 -7.91
C GLU A 24 -4.57 0.01 -6.82
N SER A 25 -3.86 1.15 -6.79
CA SER A 25 -4.11 2.17 -5.77
C SER A 25 -5.51 2.78 -5.89
N TYR A 26 -6.02 2.97 -7.11
CA TYR A 26 -7.41 3.41 -7.32
C TYR A 26 -8.40 2.40 -6.74
N ILE A 27 -8.21 1.10 -7.03
CA ILE A 27 -9.08 0.03 -6.56
C ILE A 27 -9.05 -0.02 -5.02
N LEU A 28 -7.86 0.01 -4.41
CA LEU A 28 -7.73 -0.06 -2.96
C LEU A 28 -8.31 1.18 -2.27
N GLY A 29 -8.09 2.38 -2.80
CA GLY A 29 -8.71 3.61 -2.30
C GLY A 29 -10.24 3.53 -2.29
N GLU A 30 -10.83 3.01 -3.37
CA GLU A 30 -12.26 2.81 -3.47
C GLU A 30 -12.78 1.73 -2.50
N LEU A 31 -12.04 0.63 -2.33
CA LEU A 31 -12.39 -0.42 -1.37
C LEU A 31 -12.41 0.11 0.07
N ILE A 32 -11.43 0.95 0.44
CA ILE A 32 -11.40 1.60 1.76
C ILE A 32 -12.61 2.51 1.92
N ALA A 33 -12.89 3.37 0.93
CA ALA A 33 -14.03 4.28 0.98
C ALA A 33 -15.36 3.51 1.15
N ARG A 34 -15.56 2.44 0.38
CA ARG A 34 -16.77 1.61 0.49
C ARG A 34 -16.85 0.85 1.81
N ALA A 35 -15.73 0.37 2.35
CA ALA A 35 -15.71 -0.31 3.64
C ALA A 35 -16.17 0.63 4.76
N VAL A 36 -15.69 1.88 4.77
CA VAL A 36 -16.11 2.91 5.73
C VAL A 36 -17.55 3.32 5.50
N GLN A 37 -17.96 3.56 4.25
CA GLN A 37 -19.34 3.94 3.93
C GLN A 37 -20.37 2.93 4.43
N ARG A 38 -20.01 1.63 4.46
CA ARG A 38 -20.88 0.55 4.94
C ARG A 38 -21.08 0.55 6.46
N THR A 39 -20.21 1.19 7.25
CA THR A 39 -20.44 1.32 8.70
C THR A 39 -21.50 2.37 8.99
N GLY A 40 -21.63 3.39 8.14
CA GLY A 40 -22.58 4.50 8.31
C GLY A 40 -22.18 5.51 9.38
N GLU A 41 -20.99 5.38 9.96
CA GLU A 41 -20.54 6.20 11.10
C GLU A 41 -19.97 7.56 10.66
N VAL A 42 -19.33 7.64 9.49
CA VAL A 42 -18.65 8.84 9.00
C VAL A 42 -18.91 9.00 7.49
N ARG A 43 -19.03 10.24 7.00
CA ARG A 43 -19.05 10.49 5.56
C ARG A 43 -17.66 10.21 4.99
N VAL A 44 -17.57 9.76 3.75
CA VAL A 44 -16.29 9.42 3.15
C VAL A 44 -16.19 9.91 1.71
N THR A 45 -15.03 10.45 1.35
CA THR A 45 -14.73 10.91 -0.01
C THR A 45 -13.42 10.30 -0.47
N HIS A 46 -13.44 9.61 -1.61
CA HIS A 46 -12.22 9.15 -2.28
C HIS A 46 -11.70 10.24 -3.21
N LYS A 47 -10.44 10.63 -3.04
CA LYS A 47 -9.67 11.57 -3.87
C LYS A 47 -8.67 10.78 -4.75
N PRO A 48 -9.08 10.34 -5.94
CA PRO A 48 -8.27 9.46 -6.76
C PRO A 48 -7.12 10.18 -7.45
N GLY A 49 -5.98 9.49 -7.60
CA GLY A 49 -4.93 9.89 -8.55
C GLY A 49 -4.26 11.22 -8.25
N LEU A 50 -4.07 11.53 -6.96
CA LEU A 50 -3.45 12.79 -6.52
C LEU A 50 -2.01 12.94 -7.02
N GLY A 51 -1.30 11.83 -7.20
CA GLY A 51 0.08 11.80 -7.66
C GLY A 51 0.74 10.46 -7.33
N ASN A 52 2.06 10.49 -7.14
CA ASN A 52 2.83 9.34 -6.67
C ASN A 52 3.16 9.49 -5.17
N THR A 53 4.04 8.63 -4.65
CA THR A 53 4.41 8.51 -3.23
C THR A 53 4.60 9.86 -2.51
N ALA A 54 5.52 10.71 -2.97
CA ALA A 54 5.82 11.98 -2.29
C ALA A 54 4.62 12.95 -2.20
N ILE A 55 3.77 12.99 -3.23
CA ILE A 55 2.59 13.87 -3.27
C ILE A 55 1.55 13.41 -2.24
N LEU A 56 1.30 12.10 -2.15
CA LEU A 56 0.35 11.56 -1.16
C LEU A 56 0.89 11.69 0.26
N PHE A 57 2.19 11.50 0.46
CA PHE A 57 2.81 11.71 1.76
C PHE A 57 2.68 13.16 2.22
N ALA A 58 2.93 14.13 1.33
CA ALA A 58 2.71 15.55 1.63
C ALA A 58 1.22 15.86 1.89
N ALA A 59 0.31 15.29 1.10
CA ALA A 59 -1.13 15.45 1.28
C ALA A 59 -1.63 14.86 2.61
N LEU A 60 -1.05 13.74 3.06
CA LEU A 60 -1.36 13.14 4.35
C LEU A 60 -0.85 14.01 5.51
N LYS A 61 0.38 14.54 5.40
CA LYS A 61 0.97 15.45 6.41
C LYS A 61 0.24 16.79 6.50
N SER A 62 -0.32 17.28 5.41
CA SER A 62 -1.07 18.54 5.39
C SER A 62 -2.55 18.39 5.78
N GLY A 63 -3.05 17.16 5.94
CA GLY A 63 -4.46 16.89 6.19
C GLY A 63 -5.35 17.05 4.94
N ALA A 64 -4.77 17.10 3.74
CA ALA A 64 -5.55 17.09 2.50
C ALA A 64 -6.19 15.71 2.21
N ILE A 65 -5.61 14.65 2.78
CA ILE A 65 -6.17 13.30 2.91
C ILE A 65 -5.90 12.78 4.32
N ASP A 66 -6.71 11.83 4.78
CA ASP A 66 -6.63 11.24 6.12
C ASP A 66 -6.00 9.85 6.11
N VAL A 67 -6.20 9.11 5.01
CA VAL A 67 -5.70 7.74 4.83
C VAL A 67 -5.45 7.44 3.36
N TYR A 68 -4.43 6.63 3.07
CA TYR A 68 -4.27 6.01 1.75
C TYR A 68 -3.53 4.66 1.83
N PRO A 69 -3.69 3.77 0.83
CA PRO A 69 -2.95 2.51 0.78
C PRO A 69 -1.51 2.74 0.30
N ASP A 70 -0.52 2.23 1.05
CA ASP A 70 0.89 2.21 0.66
C ASP A 70 1.59 0.90 1.06
N TYR A 71 2.81 0.70 0.58
CA TYR A 71 3.64 -0.47 0.85
C TYR A 71 4.68 -0.18 1.92
N THR A 72 4.93 -1.15 2.79
CA THR A 72 5.94 -1.03 3.86
C THR A 72 7.33 -0.74 3.31
N GLY A 73 7.70 -1.34 2.18
CA GLY A 73 8.96 -1.05 1.49
C GLY A 73 9.07 0.39 1.01
N THR A 74 8.01 0.92 0.40
CA THR A 74 7.96 2.33 -0.02
C THR A 74 8.06 3.28 1.17
N ILE A 75 7.31 3.01 2.25
CA ILE A 75 7.36 3.84 3.46
C ILE A 75 8.76 3.82 4.08
N ALA A 76 9.32 2.64 4.32
CA ALA A 76 10.59 2.50 5.00
C ALA A 76 11.75 3.07 4.18
N LEU A 77 11.85 2.73 2.90
CA LEU A 77 13.03 3.02 2.09
C LEU A 77 12.94 4.38 1.40
N GLU A 78 11.80 4.72 0.78
CA GLU A 78 11.65 5.96 0.01
C GLU A 78 11.28 7.15 0.89
N LEU A 79 10.34 6.97 1.83
CA LEU A 79 9.84 8.07 2.66
C LEU A 79 10.68 8.33 3.90
N LEU A 80 11.16 7.26 4.57
CA LEU A 80 11.91 7.35 5.82
C LEU A 80 13.42 7.17 5.66
N GLY A 81 13.90 6.74 4.49
CA GLY A 81 15.32 6.57 4.22
C GLY A 81 16.00 5.47 5.05
N LEU A 82 15.24 4.47 5.50
CA LEU A 82 15.77 3.34 6.27
C LEU A 82 16.52 2.37 5.35
N SER A 83 17.44 1.61 5.92
CA SER A 83 18.24 0.61 5.18
C SER A 83 17.51 -0.73 4.95
N GLY A 84 16.31 -0.89 5.52
CA GLY A 84 15.51 -2.09 5.43
C GLY A 84 14.06 -1.82 5.83
N VAL A 85 13.21 -2.85 5.71
CA VAL A 85 11.80 -2.78 6.12
C VAL A 85 11.69 -3.34 7.53
N PRO A 86 11.50 -2.49 8.57
CA PRO A 86 11.40 -2.97 9.93
C PRO A 86 10.02 -3.58 10.21
N ALA A 87 9.87 -4.15 11.41
CA ALA A 87 8.56 -4.56 11.91
C ALA A 87 7.62 -3.35 12.08
N LEU A 88 6.30 -3.60 12.11
CA LEU A 88 5.29 -2.53 12.09
C LEU A 88 5.39 -1.57 13.29
N ASP A 89 5.67 -2.11 14.47
CA ASP A 89 5.86 -1.32 15.70
C ASP A 89 7.04 -0.36 15.56
N GLU A 90 8.15 -0.84 15.02
CA GLU A 90 9.32 -0.02 14.73
C GLU A 90 9.05 0.99 13.61
N LEU A 91 8.39 0.58 12.53
CA LEU A 91 7.98 1.48 11.46
C LEU A 91 7.13 2.64 12.02
N ASN A 92 6.20 2.33 12.93
CA ASN A 92 5.37 3.33 13.59
C ASN A 92 6.14 4.24 14.54
N ARG A 93 7.21 3.76 15.20
CA ARG A 93 8.13 4.65 15.94
C ARG A 93 8.78 5.69 15.03
N HIS A 94 9.11 5.33 13.80
CA HIS A 94 9.66 6.27 12.81
C HIS A 94 8.62 7.20 12.18
N LEU A 95 7.36 6.76 12.08
CA LEU A 95 6.26 7.57 11.55
C LEU A 95 5.70 8.58 12.57
N ALA A 96 5.76 8.27 13.86
CA ALA A 96 5.19 9.10 14.92
C ALA A 96 5.70 10.56 14.94
N PRO A 97 7.00 10.88 14.74
CA PRO A 97 7.49 12.25 14.64
C PRO A 97 6.88 13.05 13.49
N HIS A 98 6.30 12.39 12.49
CA HIS A 98 5.60 13.01 11.38
C HIS A 98 4.08 13.15 11.61
N GLY A 99 3.58 12.71 12.77
CA GLY A 99 2.14 12.65 13.04
C GLY A 99 1.43 11.59 12.20
N LEU A 100 2.12 10.52 11.81
CA LEU A 100 1.61 9.47 10.93
C LEU A 100 1.67 8.10 11.62
N ALA A 101 0.83 7.17 11.14
CA ALA A 101 0.88 5.77 11.53
C ALA A 101 0.51 4.86 10.35
N ALA A 102 1.16 3.70 10.28
CA ALA A 102 0.81 2.61 9.40
C ALA A 102 0.03 1.54 10.18
N GLY A 103 -0.98 0.97 9.54
CA GLY A 103 -1.82 -0.08 10.11
C GLY A 103 -2.51 -0.90 9.04
N VAL A 104 -3.25 -1.92 9.46
CA VAL A 104 -4.09 -2.78 8.60
C VAL A 104 -3.30 -3.39 7.42
N SER A 105 -2.86 -4.64 7.58
CA SER A 105 -2.30 -5.40 6.46
C SER A 105 -3.39 -5.76 5.46
N LEU A 106 -3.10 -5.62 4.16
CA LEU A 106 -4.04 -5.97 3.09
C LEU A 106 -3.91 -7.44 2.65
N GLY A 107 -2.94 -8.19 3.21
CA GLY A 107 -2.82 -9.63 2.97
C GLY A 107 -2.14 -10.04 1.66
N PHE A 108 -1.52 -9.10 0.93
CA PHE A 108 -0.79 -9.39 -0.29
C PHE A 108 0.56 -8.65 -0.35
N SER A 109 1.43 -9.09 -1.26
CA SER A 109 2.71 -8.45 -1.57
C SER A 109 2.73 -8.06 -3.04
N ASN A 110 3.02 -6.80 -3.32
CA ASN A 110 3.27 -6.30 -4.68
C ASN A 110 4.78 -6.01 -4.82
N SER A 111 5.51 -7.00 -5.33
CA SER A 111 6.95 -6.92 -5.58
C SER A 111 7.27 -7.55 -6.92
N TYR A 112 8.49 -7.33 -7.42
CA TYR A 112 8.92 -7.95 -8.68
C TYR A 112 8.90 -9.48 -8.57
N ALA A 113 8.33 -10.10 -9.59
CA ALA A 113 8.17 -11.54 -9.68
C ALA A 113 8.33 -12.00 -11.13
N LEU A 114 8.53 -13.31 -11.29
CA LEU A 114 8.46 -13.98 -12.59
C LEU A 114 7.08 -14.61 -12.74
N ALA A 115 6.44 -14.39 -13.88
CA ALA A 115 5.14 -14.97 -14.20
C ALA A 115 5.29 -16.10 -15.24
N MET A 116 4.52 -17.16 -15.08
CA MET A 116 4.41 -18.28 -16.02
C MET A 116 2.94 -18.52 -16.33
N ARG A 117 2.64 -19.05 -17.52
CA ARG A 117 1.29 -19.53 -17.83
C ARG A 117 0.89 -20.64 -16.85
N ASP A 118 -0.34 -20.57 -16.35
CA ASP A 118 -0.85 -21.48 -15.33
C ASP A 118 -0.78 -22.96 -15.76
N ASP A 119 -1.10 -23.24 -17.03
CA ASP A 119 -1.06 -24.59 -17.59
C ASP A 119 0.37 -25.18 -17.64
N GLN A 120 1.39 -24.34 -17.90
CA GLN A 120 2.80 -24.74 -17.87
C GLN A 120 3.27 -24.95 -16.43
N ALA A 121 2.85 -24.09 -15.51
CA ALA A 121 3.18 -24.19 -14.11
C ALA A 121 2.62 -25.50 -13.51
N ALA A 122 1.34 -25.79 -13.79
CA ALA A 122 0.67 -27.00 -13.34
C ALA A 122 1.34 -28.28 -13.89
N ARG A 123 1.59 -28.36 -15.21
CA ARG A 123 2.23 -29.54 -15.83
C ARG A 123 3.63 -29.83 -15.31
N ARG A 124 4.35 -28.80 -14.85
CA ARG A 124 5.74 -28.91 -14.40
C ARG A 124 5.89 -28.84 -12.88
N GLY A 125 4.78 -28.72 -12.13
CA GLY A 125 4.80 -28.61 -10.67
C GLY A 125 5.47 -27.32 -10.14
N MET A 126 5.43 -26.23 -10.90
CA MET A 126 6.10 -24.97 -10.56
C MET A 126 5.21 -24.10 -9.66
N ARG A 127 5.72 -23.68 -8.49
CA ARG A 127 5.01 -22.80 -7.54
C ARG A 127 5.88 -21.68 -6.96
N ARG A 128 7.19 -21.87 -6.93
CA ARG A 128 8.16 -20.93 -6.35
C ARG A 128 9.29 -20.67 -7.34
N ILE A 129 9.98 -19.54 -7.20
CA ILE A 129 11.15 -19.21 -8.03
C ILE A 129 12.23 -20.31 -7.92
N SER A 130 12.37 -20.96 -6.75
CA SER A 130 13.30 -22.08 -6.55
C SER A 130 13.05 -23.27 -7.48
N ASP A 131 11.81 -23.48 -7.92
CA ASP A 131 11.43 -24.62 -8.74
C ASP A 131 12.00 -24.49 -10.17
N LEU A 132 12.31 -23.25 -10.58
CA LEU A 132 12.98 -22.95 -11.85
C LEU A 132 14.39 -23.57 -11.94
N ARG A 133 15.00 -24.02 -10.84
CA ARG A 133 16.25 -24.79 -10.88
C ARG A 133 16.13 -26.06 -11.73
N SER A 134 14.94 -26.64 -11.78
CA SER A 134 14.65 -27.84 -12.59
C SER A 134 14.29 -27.51 -14.05
N PHE A 135 14.19 -26.22 -14.41
CA PHE A 135 13.71 -25.77 -15.72
C PHE A 135 14.76 -25.90 -16.83
N GLY A 136 16.04 -26.06 -16.49
CA GLY A 136 17.14 -26.12 -17.45
C GLY A 136 17.44 -24.74 -18.07
N GLU A 137 17.77 -24.70 -19.36
CA GLU A 137 17.98 -23.44 -20.08
C GLU A 137 16.66 -22.69 -20.31
N ALA A 138 16.48 -21.58 -19.60
CA ALA A 138 15.44 -20.59 -19.90
C ALA A 138 16.01 -19.53 -20.84
N ARG A 139 15.29 -19.23 -21.92
CA ARG A 139 15.60 -18.06 -22.78
C ARG A 139 14.77 -16.88 -22.31
N LEU A 140 15.43 -15.77 -22.02
CA LEU A 140 14.78 -14.47 -21.88
C LEU A 140 14.49 -13.98 -23.30
N GLY A 141 13.22 -13.65 -23.56
CA GLY A 141 12.77 -13.10 -24.83
C GLY A 141 13.26 -11.67 -25.05
#